data_AF-A0A6P8BCN4-F1
#
_entry.id   AF-A0A6P8BCN4-F1
#
_cell.length_a   1.000
_cell.length_b   1.000
_cell.length_c   1.000
_cell.angle_alpha   90.00
_cell.angle_beta   90.00
_cell.angle_gamma   90.00
#
_symmetry.space_group_name_H-M   'P 1'
#
loop_
_entity.id
_entity.type
_entity.pdbx_description
1 polymer ?
#
loop_
_entity_poly.entity_id
_entity_poly.type
_entity_poly.pdbx_seq_one_letter_code
_entity_poly.pdbx_strand_id
1 'polypeptide(L)'
;MKVVEVIQDLPRFVASGALKVLTISYSGPYAYHTVDPIERVAELNNATPRDDNQLIKALAHFRYLKNQELEFVGKAAALSAAAVVGVFSWPTAEKTIWVAKMLWNWSFFTSCFALISSAQQRLLRRLPGPEDDDLVFPDEQVQIALNLLLQPVVRPPGGGKEKGRRVSRRMLYIWQNPTMLMSYSWVMFIAGYALHILTPVFDPSQGEVSSTVAIATLCGCALVVLNFAFCAGVCQFRLRPGKTHGDSVDSWLPGGHARHPAA
;
A
#
# COMPACT_ATOMS: atom_id res chain seq x y z
N MET A 1 6.01 -17.39 39.32
CA MET A 1 6.84 -17.27 38.11
C MET A 1 6.04 -16.91 36.85
N LYS A 2 5.09 -17.74 36.37
CA LYS A 2 4.43 -17.55 35.06
C LYS A 2 3.82 -16.17 34.73
N VAL A 3 3.38 -15.39 35.73
CA VAL A 3 2.74 -14.07 35.48
C VAL A 3 3.73 -13.01 34.97
N VAL A 4 5.00 -13.07 35.39
CA VAL A 4 6.01 -12.05 35.03
C VAL A 4 6.47 -12.22 33.58
N GLU A 5 6.65 -13.45 33.11
CA GLU A 5 6.98 -13.76 31.70
C GLU A 5 5.86 -13.30 30.76
N VAL A 6 4.59 -13.58 31.11
CA VAL A 6 3.42 -13.14 30.32
C VAL A 6 3.37 -11.62 30.21
N ILE A 7 3.70 -10.87 31.28
CA ILE A 7 3.74 -9.41 31.26
C ILE A 7 4.92 -8.88 30.43
N GLN A 8 6.06 -9.59 30.38
CA GLN A 8 7.23 -9.19 29.59
C GLN A 8 7.08 -9.48 28.09
N ASP A 9 6.37 -10.54 27.69
CA ASP A 9 6.09 -10.83 26.29
C ASP A 9 4.79 -10.19 25.76
N LEU A 10 3.88 -9.74 26.63
CA LEU A 10 2.71 -8.94 26.24
C LEU A 10 3.07 -7.75 25.33
N PRO A 11 4.05 -6.86 25.63
CA PRO A 11 4.42 -5.78 24.72
C PRO A 11 4.98 -6.27 23.39
N ARG A 12 5.66 -7.43 23.33
CA ARG A 12 6.15 -8.01 22.06
C ARG A 12 5.03 -8.63 21.23
N PHE A 13 4.09 -9.31 21.88
CA PHE A 13 2.92 -9.89 21.23
C PHE A 13 1.96 -8.80 20.74
N VAL A 14 1.68 -7.80 21.58
CA VAL A 14 0.89 -6.61 21.21
C VAL A 14 1.60 -5.80 20.13
N ALA A 15 2.91 -5.56 20.21
CA ALA A 15 3.65 -4.88 19.14
C ALA A 15 3.64 -5.70 17.83
N SER A 16 3.81 -7.02 17.88
CA SER A 16 3.77 -7.88 16.68
C SER A 16 2.36 -7.98 16.07
N GLY A 17 1.33 -8.01 16.92
CA GLY A 17 -0.07 -7.96 16.51
C GLY A 17 -0.42 -6.60 15.90
N ALA A 18 -0.04 -5.51 16.56
CA ALA A 18 -0.18 -4.15 16.05
C ALA A 18 0.59 -3.96 14.74
N LEU A 19 1.82 -4.47 14.60
CA LEU A 19 2.58 -4.39 13.35
C LEU A 19 1.90 -5.19 12.23
N LYS A 20 1.30 -6.35 12.53
CA LYS A 20 0.48 -7.10 11.57
C LYS A 20 -0.79 -6.35 11.18
N VAL A 21 -1.47 -5.68 12.12
CA VAL A 21 -2.65 -4.85 11.83
C VAL A 21 -2.30 -3.56 11.08
N LEU A 22 -1.13 -2.97 11.38
CA LEU A 22 -0.59 -1.80 10.68
C LEU A 22 -0.08 -2.12 9.27
N THR A 23 0.34 -3.37 9.02
CA THR A 23 0.78 -3.82 7.69
C THR A 23 -0.36 -4.42 6.87
N ILE A 24 -1.38 -5.04 7.47
CA ILE A 24 -2.52 -5.63 6.74
C ILE A 24 -3.34 -4.58 6.00
N SER A 25 -3.43 -3.35 6.54
CA SER A 25 -4.19 -2.25 5.95
C SER A 25 -3.67 -1.79 4.58
N TYR A 26 -2.39 -2.03 4.27
CA TYR A 26 -1.79 -1.75 2.96
C TYR A 26 -1.20 -2.99 2.27
N SER A 27 -1.25 -4.19 2.86
CA SER A 27 -0.56 -5.38 2.31
C SER A 27 -1.06 -5.78 0.92
N GLY A 28 -2.38 -5.73 0.70
CA GLY A 28 -3.00 -5.99 -0.60
C GLY A 28 -2.58 -4.97 -1.67
N PRO A 29 -2.83 -3.66 -1.46
CA PRO A 29 -2.36 -2.61 -2.37
C PRO A 29 -0.85 -2.66 -2.64
N TYR A 30 -0.02 -2.98 -1.64
CA TYR A 30 1.43 -3.11 -1.80
C TYR A 30 1.82 -4.25 -2.74
N ALA A 31 1.19 -5.43 -2.62
CA ALA A 31 1.42 -6.54 -3.55
C ALA A 31 1.03 -6.12 -4.98
N TYR A 32 -0.24 -5.73 -5.16
CA TYR A 32 -0.84 -5.48 -6.46
C TYR A 32 -0.24 -4.27 -7.23
N HIS A 33 -0.04 -3.12 -6.57
CA HIS A 33 0.46 -1.92 -7.26
C HIS A 33 1.99 -1.81 -7.29
N THR A 34 2.72 -2.58 -6.48
CA THR A 34 4.19 -2.41 -6.32
C THR A 34 4.99 -3.70 -6.47
N VAL A 35 4.68 -4.79 -5.78
CA VAL A 35 5.51 -6.01 -5.83
C VAL A 35 5.31 -6.76 -7.14
N ASP A 36 4.09 -7.23 -7.40
CA ASP A 36 3.73 -8.06 -8.54
C ASP A 36 4.16 -7.45 -9.89
N PRO A 37 3.90 -6.16 -10.19
CA PRO A 37 4.35 -5.56 -11.46
C PRO A 37 5.88 -5.38 -11.56
N ILE A 38 6.59 -5.16 -10.46
CA ILE A 38 8.06 -5.05 -10.47
C ILE A 38 8.70 -6.44 -10.62
N GLU A 39 8.13 -7.47 -10.01
CA GLU A 39 8.53 -8.87 -10.24
C GLU A 39 8.28 -9.28 -11.69
N ARG A 40 7.13 -8.91 -12.28
CA ARG A 40 6.85 -9.14 -13.71
C ARG A 40 7.86 -8.46 -14.65
N VAL A 41 8.27 -7.23 -14.35
CA VAL A 41 9.36 -6.55 -15.08
C VAL A 41 10.70 -7.28 -14.92
N ALA A 42 10.99 -7.84 -13.75
CA ALA A 42 12.19 -8.65 -13.52
C ALA A 42 12.16 -9.97 -14.30
N GLU A 43 11.02 -10.67 -14.35
CA GLU A 43 10.82 -11.88 -15.16
C GLU A 43 11.10 -11.60 -16.65
N LEU A 44 10.41 -10.61 -17.21
CA LEU A 44 10.53 -10.25 -18.64
C LEU A 44 11.94 -9.80 -19.01
N ASN A 45 12.61 -9.01 -18.16
CA ASN A 45 14.00 -8.61 -18.38
C ASN A 45 14.96 -9.82 -18.40
N ASN A 46 14.66 -10.88 -17.65
CA ASN A 46 15.53 -12.05 -17.47
C ASN A 46 15.13 -13.23 -18.37
N ALA A 47 14.11 -13.08 -19.22
CA ALA A 47 13.70 -14.08 -20.20
C ALA A 47 14.73 -14.20 -21.34
N THR A 48 14.82 -15.40 -21.92
CA THR A 48 15.70 -15.71 -23.06
C THR A 48 14.92 -16.47 -24.13
N PRO A 49 14.65 -15.87 -25.32
CA PRO A 49 14.97 -14.49 -25.71
C PRO A 49 14.20 -13.45 -24.88
N ARG A 50 14.72 -12.22 -24.82
CA ARG A 50 14.05 -11.07 -24.19
C ARG A 50 13.06 -10.47 -25.18
N ASP A 51 11.81 -10.30 -24.75
CA ASP A 51 10.78 -9.60 -25.53
C ASP A 51 10.68 -8.15 -25.05
N ASP A 52 11.25 -7.24 -25.85
CA ASP A 52 11.31 -5.81 -25.54
C ASP A 52 9.94 -5.13 -25.57
N ASN A 53 9.05 -5.58 -26.45
CA ASN A 53 7.69 -5.04 -26.56
C ASN A 53 6.87 -5.38 -25.32
N GLN A 54 6.98 -6.62 -24.82
CA GLN A 54 6.36 -7.01 -23.55
C GLN A 54 6.99 -6.29 -22.35
N LEU A 55 8.32 -6.08 -22.36
CA LEU A 55 9.01 -5.35 -21.30
C LEU A 55 8.55 -3.88 -21.22
N ILE A 56 8.47 -3.19 -22.36
CA ILE A 56 7.97 -1.80 -22.45
C ILE A 56 6.52 -1.73 -21.96
N LYS A 57 5.65 -2.66 -22.40
CA LYS A 57 4.25 -2.73 -21.93
C LYS A 57 4.15 -2.98 -20.42
N ALA A 58 5.01 -3.81 -19.83
CA ALA A 58 5.04 -4.01 -18.38
C ALA A 58 5.50 -2.76 -17.61
N LEU A 59 6.48 -2.01 -18.15
CA LEU A 59 6.91 -0.73 -17.58
C LEU A 59 5.82 0.35 -17.65
N ALA A 60 5.10 0.44 -18.78
CA ALA A 60 3.95 1.33 -18.93
C ALA A 60 2.79 0.97 -17.98
N HIS A 61 2.51 -0.33 -17.84
CA HIS A 61 1.50 -0.84 -16.91
C HIS A 61 1.86 -0.51 -15.45
N PHE A 62 3.13 -0.67 -15.05
CA PHE A 62 3.59 -0.23 -13.72
C PHE A 62 3.38 1.28 -13.51
N ARG A 63 3.75 2.14 -14.49
CA ARG A 63 3.51 3.60 -14.40
C ARG A 63 2.01 3.91 -14.23
N TYR A 64 1.14 3.24 -14.97
CA TYR A 64 -0.32 3.39 -14.88
C TYR A 64 -0.85 3.00 -13.48
N LEU A 65 -0.55 1.77 -13.01
CA LEU A 65 -0.97 1.30 -11.70
C LEU A 65 -0.46 2.19 -10.56
N LYS A 66 0.77 2.71 -10.68
CA LYS A 66 1.37 3.55 -9.66
C LYS A 66 0.79 4.96 -9.63
N ASN A 67 0.45 5.53 -10.79
CA ASN A 67 -0.26 6.81 -10.85
C ASN A 67 -1.64 6.73 -10.17
N GLN A 68 -2.39 5.65 -10.40
CA GLN A 68 -3.68 5.43 -9.73
C GLN A 68 -3.54 5.31 -8.20
N GLU A 69 -2.54 4.56 -7.73
CA GLU A 69 -2.24 4.45 -6.29
C GLU A 69 -1.89 5.82 -5.70
N LEU A 70 -1.04 6.60 -6.37
CA LEU A 70 -0.63 7.94 -5.89
C LEU A 70 -1.76 8.96 -5.91
N GLU A 71 -2.67 8.90 -6.87
CA GLU A 71 -3.87 9.76 -6.91
C GLU A 71 -4.80 9.42 -5.73
N PHE A 72 -5.03 8.14 -5.47
CA PHE A 72 -5.79 7.67 -4.32
C PHE A 72 -5.13 8.09 -2.99
N VAL A 73 -3.82 7.88 -2.84
CA VAL A 73 -3.03 8.32 -1.69
C VAL A 73 -3.14 9.83 -1.49
N GLY A 74 -3.08 10.62 -2.55
CA GLY A 74 -3.23 12.08 -2.51
C GLY A 74 -4.57 12.50 -1.91
N LYS A 75 -5.68 11.95 -2.43
CA LYS A 75 -7.04 12.22 -1.95
C LYS A 75 -7.22 11.74 -0.50
N ALA A 76 -6.80 10.52 -0.19
CA ALA A 76 -6.98 9.91 1.13
C ALA A 76 -6.13 10.57 2.23
N ALA A 77 -4.90 10.97 1.93
CA ALA A 77 -4.03 11.68 2.87
C ALA A 77 -4.52 13.13 3.10
N ALA A 78 -4.96 13.84 2.06
CA ALA A 78 -5.55 15.17 2.21
C ALA A 78 -6.82 15.15 3.07
N LEU A 79 -7.68 14.14 2.89
CA LEU A 79 -8.88 13.94 3.72
C LEU A 79 -8.51 13.63 5.19
N SER A 80 -7.50 12.79 5.43
CA SER A 80 -6.98 12.49 6.77
C SER A 80 -6.45 13.75 7.47
N ALA A 81 -5.67 14.57 6.76
CA ALA A 81 -5.17 15.85 7.27
C ALA A 81 -6.31 16.81 7.62
N ALA A 82 -7.30 16.95 6.73
CA ALA A 82 -8.48 17.79 6.96
C ALA A 82 -9.32 17.32 8.15
N ALA A 83 -9.48 16.00 8.33
CA ALA A 83 -10.19 15.42 9.46
C ALA A 83 -9.50 15.73 10.80
N VAL A 84 -8.15 15.64 10.87
CA VAL A 84 -7.40 16.04 12.06
C VAL A 84 -7.56 17.53 12.37
N VAL A 85 -7.42 18.40 11.36
CA VAL A 85 -7.62 19.85 11.53
C VAL A 85 -9.04 20.17 12.02
N GLY A 86 -10.05 19.45 11.51
CA GLY A 86 -11.42 19.51 12.01
C GLY A 86 -11.52 19.17 13.49
N VAL A 87 -10.92 18.07 13.95
CA VAL A 87 -10.92 17.68 15.37
C VAL A 87 -10.19 18.71 16.25
N PHE A 88 -9.12 19.35 15.77
CA PHE A 88 -8.42 20.40 16.52
C PHE A 88 -9.27 21.68 16.75
N SER A 89 -10.38 21.85 16.04
CA SER A 89 -11.35 22.94 16.30
C SER A 89 -12.36 22.63 17.41
N TRP A 90 -12.38 21.41 17.95
CA TRP A 90 -13.41 20.99 18.91
C TRP A 90 -13.07 21.43 20.34
N PRO A 91 -13.98 22.13 21.05
CA PRO A 91 -13.76 22.50 22.46
C PRO A 91 -13.56 21.29 23.38
N THR A 92 -14.08 20.12 23.01
CA THR A 92 -13.89 18.86 23.74
C THR A 92 -12.50 18.24 23.53
N ALA A 93 -11.78 18.60 22.48
CA ALA A 93 -10.42 18.10 22.23
C ALA A 93 -9.46 18.51 23.36
N GLU A 94 -9.64 19.71 23.95
CA GLU A 94 -8.85 20.16 25.11
C GLU A 94 -8.98 19.26 26.33
N LYS A 95 -10.18 18.72 26.59
CA LYS A 95 -10.47 17.83 27.72
C LYS A 95 -10.10 16.37 27.47
N THR A 96 -9.64 16.05 26.26
CA THR A 96 -9.31 14.68 25.86
C THR A 96 -7.98 14.22 26.45
N ILE A 97 -7.88 12.91 26.74
CA ILE A 97 -6.63 12.27 27.18
C ILE A 97 -5.46 12.56 26.21
N TRP A 98 -4.26 12.77 26.78
CA TRP A 98 -3.09 13.23 26.03
C TRP A 98 -2.68 12.28 24.89
N VAL A 99 -2.91 10.97 25.05
CA VAL A 99 -2.59 9.95 24.04
C VAL A 99 -3.35 10.18 22.74
N ALA A 100 -4.64 10.53 22.82
CA ALA A 100 -5.45 10.82 21.62
C ALA A 100 -4.94 12.06 20.88
N LYS A 101 -4.58 13.12 21.62
CA LYS A 101 -3.97 14.34 21.06
C LYS A 101 -2.68 14.02 20.32
N MET A 102 -1.83 13.17 20.89
CA MET A 102 -0.59 12.73 20.24
C MET A 102 -0.86 11.90 18.98
N LEU A 103 -1.82 10.96 19.02
CA LEU A 103 -2.20 10.16 17.86
C LEU A 103 -2.75 11.02 16.71
N TRP A 104 -3.57 12.04 16.99
CA TRP A 104 -4.02 12.98 15.96
C TRP A 104 -2.87 13.81 15.39
N ASN A 105 -1.92 14.29 16.20
CA ASN A 105 -0.73 14.97 15.70
C ASN A 105 0.12 14.05 14.81
N TRP A 106 0.36 12.80 15.22
CA TRP A 106 1.07 11.82 14.38
C TRP A 106 0.31 11.47 13.11
N SER A 107 -1.03 11.43 13.13
CA SER A 107 -1.86 11.31 11.94
C SER A 107 -1.63 12.47 10.97
N PHE A 108 -1.66 13.71 11.47
CA PHE A 108 -1.39 14.90 10.65
C PHE A 108 0.01 14.84 10.04
N PHE A 109 1.06 14.59 10.83
CA PHE A 109 2.43 14.46 10.33
C PHE A 109 2.55 13.37 9.25
N THR A 110 2.05 12.15 9.52
CA THR A 110 2.14 11.04 8.55
C THR A 110 1.36 11.33 7.27
N SER A 111 0.20 11.99 7.34
CA SER A 111 -0.56 12.42 6.14
C SER A 111 0.21 13.47 5.30
N CYS A 112 0.84 14.46 5.94
CA CYS A 112 1.69 15.44 5.26
C CYS A 112 2.91 14.79 4.59
N PHE A 113 3.59 13.88 5.29
CA PHE A 113 4.71 13.13 4.71
C PHE A 113 4.28 12.16 3.60
N ALA A 114 3.06 11.62 3.62
CA ALA A 114 2.50 10.84 2.51
C ALA A 114 2.33 11.70 1.24
N LEU A 115 1.79 12.91 1.38
CA LEU A 115 1.65 13.88 0.28
C LEU A 115 3.02 14.30 -0.29
N ILE A 116 3.98 14.62 0.57
CA ILE A 116 5.36 14.97 0.16
C ILE A 116 6.02 13.81 -0.58
N SER A 117 5.90 12.58 -0.04
CA SER A 117 6.47 11.37 -0.65
C SER A 117 5.82 11.04 -1.99
N SER A 118 4.50 11.22 -2.12
CA SER A 118 3.77 11.10 -3.39
C SER A 118 4.31 12.08 -4.44
N ALA A 119 4.50 13.36 -4.05
CA ALA A 119 5.09 14.38 -4.93
C ALA A 119 6.57 14.11 -5.30
N GLN A 120 7.32 13.34 -4.50
CA GLN A 120 8.68 12.90 -4.83
C GLN A 120 8.69 11.75 -5.87
N GLN A 121 7.62 10.97 -6.00
CA GLN A 121 7.51 9.91 -7.01
C GLN A 121 7.26 10.42 -8.45
N ARG A 122 7.39 11.73 -8.71
CA ARG A 122 7.43 12.32 -10.08
C ARG A 122 8.48 11.70 -11.02
N LEU A 123 9.43 10.92 -10.49
CA LEU A 123 10.32 10.05 -11.28
C LEU A 123 9.56 9.06 -12.19
N LEU A 124 8.30 8.74 -11.89
CA LEU A 124 7.42 7.95 -12.78
C LEU A 124 7.29 8.52 -14.20
N ARG A 125 7.53 9.82 -14.39
CA ARG A 125 7.58 10.46 -15.73
C ARG A 125 8.70 9.94 -16.64
N ARG A 126 9.67 9.18 -16.11
CA ARG A 126 10.76 8.55 -16.87
C ARG A 126 10.43 7.10 -17.32
N LEU A 127 9.29 6.56 -16.93
CA LEU A 127 8.79 5.28 -17.45
C LEU A 127 7.95 5.52 -18.71
N PRO A 128 7.91 4.56 -19.66
CA PRO A 128 6.96 4.54 -20.77
C PRO A 128 5.53 4.91 -20.35
N GLY A 129 4.85 5.74 -21.12
CA GLY A 129 3.42 6.05 -20.95
C GLY A 129 2.54 5.20 -21.88
N PRO A 130 1.24 5.04 -21.56
CA PRO A 130 0.28 4.43 -22.48
C PRO A 130 -0.07 5.31 -23.69
N GLU A 131 0.36 6.58 -23.69
CA GLU A 131 0.24 7.51 -24.82
C GLU A 131 1.40 7.33 -25.85
N ASP A 132 2.40 6.50 -25.51
CA ASP A 132 3.61 6.28 -26.30
C ASP A 132 3.56 4.93 -27.08
N ASP A 133 2.37 4.37 -27.32
CA ASP A 133 2.15 2.98 -27.80
C ASP A 133 2.80 2.67 -29.18
N ASP A 134 3.07 3.71 -29.98
CA ASP A 134 3.75 3.64 -31.29
C ASP A 134 5.24 4.04 -31.26
N LEU A 135 5.80 4.40 -30.10
CA LEU A 135 7.17 4.93 -29.99
C LEU A 135 8.21 3.84 -29.71
N VAL A 136 9.22 3.76 -30.57
CA VAL A 136 10.46 3.02 -30.31
C VAL A 136 11.18 3.69 -29.14
N PHE A 137 11.07 3.10 -27.94
CA PHE A 137 11.74 3.60 -26.75
C PHE A 137 13.26 3.48 -26.91
N PRO A 138 14.04 4.58 -26.75
CA PRO A 138 15.49 4.49 -26.76
C PRO A 138 15.98 3.58 -25.63
N ASP A 139 16.96 2.71 -25.94
CA ASP A 139 17.54 1.76 -24.98
C ASP A 139 17.97 2.42 -23.66
N GLU A 140 18.48 3.66 -23.72
CA GLU A 140 18.86 4.44 -22.55
C GLU A 140 17.67 4.69 -21.60
N GLN A 141 16.48 4.99 -22.12
CA GLN A 141 15.29 5.21 -21.31
C GLN A 141 14.82 3.89 -20.67
N VAL A 142 14.86 2.78 -21.42
CA VAL A 142 14.57 1.45 -20.89
C VAL A 142 15.57 1.08 -19.77
N GLN A 143 16.87 1.36 -19.94
CA GLN A 143 17.86 1.13 -18.89
C GLN A 143 17.66 2.03 -17.66
N ILE A 144 17.27 3.31 -17.84
CA ILE A 144 16.91 4.20 -16.74
C ILE A 144 15.69 3.67 -15.98
N ALA A 145 14.64 3.25 -16.70
CA ALA A 145 13.45 2.63 -16.11
C ALA A 145 13.78 1.34 -15.34
N LEU A 146 14.62 0.47 -15.91
CA LEU A 146 15.10 -0.74 -15.24
C LEU A 146 15.97 -0.41 -14.00
N ASN A 147 16.77 0.65 -14.03
CA ASN A 147 17.53 1.14 -12.87
C ASN A 147 16.62 1.73 -11.77
N LEU A 148 15.43 2.23 -12.13
CA LEU A 148 14.42 2.75 -11.20
C LEU A 148 13.54 1.66 -10.56
N LEU A 149 13.64 0.39 -10.98
CA LEU A 149 12.83 -0.72 -10.43
C LEU A 149 13.72 -1.86 -9.92
N LEU A 150 14.73 -2.23 -10.70
CA LEU A 150 15.60 -3.38 -10.48
C LEU A 150 17.01 -2.93 -10.08
N GLN A 151 17.71 -3.79 -9.35
CA GLN A 151 19.14 -3.63 -9.06
C GLN A 151 19.93 -3.53 -10.38
N PRO A 152 21.01 -2.71 -10.41
CA PRO A 152 21.92 -2.68 -11.53
C PRO A 152 22.61 -4.05 -11.71
N VAL A 153 22.99 -4.39 -12.94
CA VAL A 153 23.69 -5.64 -13.23
C VAL A 153 25.07 -5.62 -12.58
N VAL A 154 25.27 -6.44 -11.55
CA VAL A 154 26.57 -6.64 -10.93
C VAL A 154 27.30 -7.75 -11.67
N ARG A 155 28.22 -7.38 -12.57
CA ARG A 155 29.18 -8.33 -13.15
C ARG A 155 30.11 -8.86 -12.06
N PRO A 156 30.18 -10.18 -11.81
CA PRO A 156 31.12 -10.71 -10.84
C PRO A 156 32.56 -10.52 -11.35
N PRO A 157 33.50 -10.04 -10.52
CA PRO A 157 34.91 -10.02 -10.88
C PRO A 157 35.38 -11.47 -11.09
N GLY A 158 35.83 -11.80 -12.31
CA GLY A 158 36.21 -13.16 -12.71
C GLY A 158 35.37 -13.79 -13.83
N GLY A 159 34.50 -13.05 -14.52
CA GLY A 159 33.88 -13.52 -15.78
C GLY A 159 32.80 -14.59 -15.64
N GLY A 160 32.25 -14.78 -14.44
CA GLY A 160 31.09 -15.66 -14.23
C GLY A 160 29.83 -15.17 -14.94
N LYS A 161 28.89 -16.09 -15.23
CA LYS A 161 27.61 -15.79 -15.88
C LYS A 161 26.93 -14.58 -15.24
N GLU A 162 26.53 -13.61 -16.06
CA GLU A 162 25.76 -12.44 -15.59
C GLU A 162 24.48 -12.93 -14.90
N LYS A 163 24.31 -12.52 -13.63
CA LYS A 163 23.06 -12.80 -12.91
C LYS A 163 22.03 -11.78 -13.35
N GLY A 164 20.85 -12.27 -13.75
CA GLY A 164 19.71 -11.45 -14.11
C GLY A 164 19.35 -10.40 -13.05
N ARG A 165 18.74 -9.30 -13.49
CA ARG A 165 18.41 -8.17 -12.63
C ARG A 165 17.40 -8.59 -11.57
N ARG A 166 17.65 -8.25 -10.31
CA ARG A 166 16.80 -8.61 -9.15
C ARG A 166 16.04 -7.38 -8.66
N VAL A 167 14.87 -7.57 -8.06
CA VAL A 167 14.07 -6.47 -7.49
C VAL A 167 14.84 -5.72 -6.39
N SER A 168 14.84 -4.39 -6.45
CA SER A 168 15.55 -3.57 -5.47
C SER A 168 14.70 -3.31 -4.22
N ARG A 169 15.01 -3.99 -3.11
CA ARG A 169 14.31 -3.81 -1.81
C ARG A 169 14.28 -2.35 -1.32
N ARG A 170 15.35 -1.57 -1.55
CA ARG A 170 15.39 -0.14 -1.21
C ARG A 170 14.37 0.66 -2.04
N MET A 171 14.22 0.28 -3.30
CA MET A 171 13.31 0.94 -4.23
C MET A 171 11.85 0.53 -3.99
N LEU A 172 11.58 -0.74 -3.64
CA LEU A 172 10.27 -1.18 -3.14
C LEU A 172 9.80 -0.33 -1.96
N TYR A 173 10.67 -0.06 -0.98
CA TYR A 173 10.35 0.83 0.15
C TYR A 173 10.00 2.24 -0.32
N ILE A 174 10.81 2.84 -1.21
CA ILE A 174 10.55 4.18 -1.76
C ILE A 174 9.19 4.22 -2.49
N TRP A 175 8.87 3.18 -3.28
CA TRP A 175 7.58 3.06 -3.97
C TRP A 175 6.40 2.91 -2.99
N GLN A 176 6.56 2.11 -1.93
CA GLN A 176 5.52 1.84 -0.93
C GLN A 176 5.26 3.00 0.05
N ASN A 177 6.28 3.83 0.31
CA ASN A 177 6.29 4.80 1.41
C ASN A 177 5.06 5.73 1.49
N PRO A 178 4.53 6.33 0.39
CA PRO A 178 3.36 7.20 0.47
C PRO A 178 2.11 6.46 0.98
N THR A 179 1.87 5.25 0.50
CA THR A 179 0.71 4.41 0.84
C THR A 179 0.79 3.91 2.27
N MET A 180 1.99 3.51 2.72
CA MET A 180 2.26 3.15 4.11
C MET A 180 1.95 4.32 5.05
N LEU A 181 2.48 5.52 4.76
CA LEU A 181 2.27 6.71 5.59
C LEU A 181 0.80 7.17 5.60
N MET A 182 0.13 7.14 4.45
CA MET A 182 -1.31 7.44 4.35
C MET A 182 -2.14 6.45 5.18
N SER A 183 -1.81 5.15 5.11
CA SER A 183 -2.48 4.14 5.93
C SER A 183 -2.23 4.34 7.43
N TYR A 184 -1.01 4.71 7.84
CA TYR A 184 -0.70 5.00 9.24
C TYR A 184 -1.47 6.22 9.75
N SER A 185 -1.65 7.26 8.92
CA SER A 185 -2.45 8.41 9.31
C SER A 185 -3.88 8.01 9.68
N TRP A 186 -4.55 7.23 8.83
CA TRP A 186 -5.91 6.75 9.12
C TRP A 186 -6.01 5.87 10.37
N VAL A 187 -5.05 4.96 10.59
CA VAL A 187 -5.04 4.13 11.81
C VAL A 187 -4.84 4.99 13.06
N MET A 188 -3.92 5.95 13.02
CA MET A 188 -3.67 6.88 14.13
C MET A 188 -4.87 7.80 14.39
N PHE A 189 -5.51 8.31 13.34
CA PHE A 189 -6.73 9.12 13.45
C PHE A 189 -7.85 8.35 14.14
N ILE A 190 -8.17 7.15 13.66
CA ILE A 190 -9.24 6.30 14.20
C ILE A 190 -8.93 5.88 15.64
N ALA A 191 -7.68 5.53 15.96
CA ALA A 191 -7.27 5.22 17.32
C ALA A 191 -7.41 6.41 18.27
N GLY A 192 -6.98 7.61 17.85
CA GLY A 192 -7.20 8.85 18.62
C GLY A 192 -8.68 9.17 18.79
N TYR A 193 -9.50 8.92 17.77
CA TYR A 193 -10.94 9.13 17.80
C TYR A 193 -11.67 8.18 18.76
N ALA A 194 -11.31 6.90 18.76
CA ALA A 194 -11.83 5.92 19.73
C ALA A 194 -11.45 6.30 21.16
N LEU A 195 -10.20 6.71 21.40
CA LEU A 195 -9.74 7.20 22.70
C LEU A 195 -10.45 8.50 23.13
N HIS A 196 -10.83 9.37 22.19
CA HIS A 196 -11.64 10.54 22.49
C HIS A 196 -13.03 10.17 23.01
N ILE A 197 -13.74 9.27 22.33
CA ILE A 197 -15.04 8.77 22.78
C ILE A 197 -14.92 8.05 24.14
N LEU A 198 -13.82 7.33 24.37
CA LEU A 198 -13.54 6.65 25.64
C LEU A 198 -13.06 7.60 26.77
N THR A 199 -12.93 8.91 26.55
CA THR A 199 -12.50 9.85 27.62
C THR A 199 -13.33 9.73 28.91
N PRO A 200 -14.68 9.61 28.89
CA PRO A 200 -15.48 9.42 30.11
C PRO A 200 -15.18 8.11 30.85
N VAL A 201 -14.62 7.11 30.17
CA VAL A 201 -14.25 5.82 30.79
C VAL A 201 -13.04 5.96 31.72
N PHE A 202 -12.17 6.93 31.42
CA PHE A 202 -10.99 7.25 32.21
C PHE A 202 -11.25 8.29 33.32
N ASP A 203 -12.49 8.79 33.45
CA ASP A 203 -12.92 9.69 34.52
C ASP A 203 -13.68 8.90 35.61
N PRO A 204 -13.11 8.72 36.82
CA PRO A 204 -13.77 7.98 37.90
C PRO A 204 -15.12 8.56 38.36
N SER A 205 -15.42 9.83 38.04
CA SER A 205 -16.66 10.49 38.43
C SER A 205 -17.89 10.10 37.58
N GLN A 206 -17.69 9.36 36.47
CA GLN A 206 -18.71 9.08 35.44
C GLN A 206 -19.15 7.60 35.42
N GLY A 207 -18.94 6.82 36.49
CA GLY A 207 -18.97 5.34 36.50
C GLY A 207 -20.07 4.61 35.69
N GLU A 208 -21.34 4.96 35.83
CA GLU A 208 -22.43 4.28 35.08
C GLU A 208 -22.46 4.66 33.59
N VAL A 209 -22.23 5.93 33.28
CA VAL A 209 -22.13 6.44 31.91
C VAL A 209 -20.89 5.86 31.21
N SER A 210 -19.78 5.78 31.95
CA SER A 210 -18.51 5.14 31.56
C SER A 210 -18.70 3.72 31.03
N SER A 211 -19.37 2.84 31.79
CA SER A 211 -19.61 1.45 31.37
C SER A 211 -20.43 1.37 30.07
N THR A 212 -21.48 2.17 29.94
CA THR A 212 -22.36 2.18 28.76
C THR A 212 -21.63 2.71 27.52
N VAL A 213 -20.88 3.79 27.65
CA VAL A 213 -20.05 4.37 26.57
C VAL A 213 -18.94 3.41 26.15
N ALA A 214 -18.29 2.73 27.11
CA ALA A 214 -17.27 1.72 26.83
C ALA A 214 -17.83 0.56 25.99
N ILE A 215 -18.97 -0.01 26.39
CA ILE A 215 -19.61 -1.11 25.66
C ILE A 215 -20.03 -0.68 24.26
N ALA A 216 -20.72 0.46 24.11
CA ALA A 216 -21.14 0.97 22.81
C ALA A 216 -19.94 1.23 21.87
N THR A 217 -18.85 1.78 22.41
CA THR A 217 -17.62 2.02 21.62
C THR A 217 -16.93 0.72 21.23
N LEU A 218 -16.81 -0.25 22.14
CA LEU A 218 -16.23 -1.56 21.85
C LEU A 218 -17.04 -2.32 20.80
N CYS A 219 -18.37 -2.30 20.87
CA CYS A 219 -19.25 -2.87 19.85
C CYS A 219 -19.07 -2.17 18.49
N GLY A 220 -19.01 -0.84 18.46
CA GLY A 220 -18.75 -0.07 17.24
C GLY A 220 -17.39 -0.39 16.61
N CYS A 221 -16.32 -0.39 17.41
CA CYS A 221 -14.98 -0.76 16.97
C CYS A 221 -14.93 -2.22 16.47
N ALA A 222 -15.55 -3.16 17.17
CA ALA A 222 -15.62 -4.56 16.76
C ALA A 222 -16.35 -4.72 15.41
N LEU A 223 -17.50 -4.06 15.21
CA LEU A 223 -18.23 -4.07 13.94
C LEU A 223 -17.38 -3.53 12.79
N VAL A 224 -16.69 -2.40 12.99
CA VAL A 224 -15.79 -1.82 11.96
C VAL A 224 -14.63 -2.76 11.63
N VAL A 225 -13.97 -3.34 12.63
CA VAL A 225 -12.85 -4.27 12.44
C VAL A 225 -13.30 -5.56 11.75
N LEU A 226 -14.44 -6.13 12.14
CA LEU A 226 -15.01 -7.33 11.52
C LEU A 226 -15.42 -7.07 10.06
N ASN A 227 -16.07 -5.93 9.79
CA ASN A 227 -16.42 -5.53 8.43
C ASN A 227 -15.18 -5.31 7.56
N PHE A 228 -14.15 -4.64 8.09
CA PHE A 228 -12.88 -4.46 7.39
C PHE A 228 -12.19 -5.79 7.09
N ALA A 229 -12.09 -6.69 8.08
CA ALA A 229 -11.49 -8.01 7.92
C ALA A 229 -12.26 -8.89 6.93
N PHE A 230 -13.60 -8.82 6.94
CA PHE A 230 -14.45 -9.50 5.96
C PHE A 230 -14.21 -8.98 4.54
N CYS A 231 -14.30 -7.67 4.32
CA CYS A 231 -14.05 -7.05 3.01
C CYS A 231 -12.63 -7.34 2.50
N ALA A 232 -11.61 -7.19 3.34
CA ALA A 232 -10.23 -7.52 3.00
C ALA A 232 -10.08 -9.01 2.64
N GLY A 233 -10.70 -9.91 3.42
CA GLY A 233 -10.70 -11.35 3.16
C GLY A 233 -11.38 -11.73 1.85
N VAL A 234 -12.53 -11.13 1.52
CA VAL A 234 -13.23 -11.35 0.25
C VAL A 234 -12.41 -10.84 -0.94
N CYS A 235 -11.83 -9.63 -0.86
CA CYS A 235 -10.96 -9.10 -1.90
C CYS A 235 -9.72 -9.99 -2.11
N GLN A 236 -9.04 -10.39 -1.02
CA GLN A 236 -7.89 -11.30 -1.08
C GLN A 236 -8.24 -12.67 -1.66
N PHE A 237 -9.42 -13.22 -1.33
CA PHE A 237 -9.89 -14.48 -1.91
C PHE A 237 -10.14 -14.36 -3.42
N ARG A 238 -10.72 -13.23 -3.89
CA ARG A 238 -10.98 -12.97 -5.31
C ARG A 238 -9.72 -12.64 -6.12
N LEU A 239 -8.71 -12.03 -5.50
CA LEU A 239 -7.44 -11.70 -6.14
C LEU A 239 -6.46 -12.86 -6.22
N ARG A 240 -6.69 -13.96 -5.49
CA ARG A 240 -5.89 -15.18 -5.66
C ARG A 240 -6.13 -15.72 -7.08
N PRO A 241 -5.09 -15.85 -7.93
CA PRO A 241 -5.27 -16.49 -9.23
C PRO A 241 -5.82 -17.89 -8.99
N GLY A 242 -6.90 -18.24 -9.69
CA GLY A 242 -7.50 -19.55 -9.58
C GLY A 242 -6.45 -20.61 -9.89
N LYS A 243 -6.34 -21.63 -9.03
CA LYS A 243 -5.72 -22.90 -9.41
C LYS A 243 -6.67 -23.65 -10.35
N THR A 244 -6.93 -23.08 -11.52
CA THR A 244 -7.40 -23.87 -12.66
C THR A 244 -6.28 -24.84 -13.01
N HIS A 245 -6.64 -26.11 -13.17
CA HIS A 245 -5.79 -27.05 -13.92
C HIS A 245 -5.44 -26.42 -15.27
N GLY A 246 -4.25 -26.74 -15.78
CA GLY A 246 -3.77 -26.15 -17.02
C GLY A 246 -4.74 -26.42 -18.17
N ASP A 247 -5.01 -25.39 -18.96
CA ASP A 247 -4.83 -25.43 -20.42
C ASP A 247 -4.89 -24.01 -21.01
N SER A 248 -4.26 -23.86 -22.18
CA SER A 248 -4.28 -22.71 -23.10
C SER A 248 -4.08 -21.29 -22.54
N VAL A 249 -2.82 -20.86 -22.57
CA VAL A 249 -2.47 -19.49 -22.97
C VAL A 249 -3.00 -19.26 -24.39
N ASP A 250 -3.99 -18.37 -24.58
CA ASP A 250 -4.28 -17.69 -25.87
C ASP A 250 -5.44 -16.65 -25.84
N SER A 251 -6.30 -16.61 -24.81
CA SER A 251 -7.61 -15.91 -24.89
C SER A 251 -7.68 -14.45 -24.41
N TRP A 252 -6.58 -13.69 -24.36
CA TRP A 252 -6.56 -12.30 -23.81
C TRP A 252 -6.54 -11.17 -24.86
N LEU A 253 -6.74 -11.47 -26.14
CA LEU A 253 -6.95 -10.46 -27.18
C LEU A 253 -8.45 -10.33 -27.51
N PRO A 254 -9.09 -9.15 -27.33
CA PRO A 254 -10.45 -8.92 -27.82
C PRO A 254 -10.42 -8.87 -29.36
N GLY A 255 -11.10 -9.82 -30.01
CA GLY A 255 -11.15 -9.93 -31.47
C GLY A 255 -12.35 -9.25 -32.13
N GLY A 256 -12.18 -8.91 -33.41
CA GLY A 256 -13.21 -8.39 -34.34
C GLY A 256 -12.72 -7.13 -35.07
N HIS A 257 -12.97 -6.89 -36.36
CA HIS A 257 -13.60 -7.65 -37.45
C HIS A 257 -13.05 -7.07 -38.80
N ALA A 258 -13.08 -7.72 -39.98
CA ALA A 258 -13.70 -8.97 -40.43
C ALA A 258 -12.81 -9.67 -41.50
N ARG A 259 -13.35 -10.70 -42.18
CA ARG A 259 -12.92 -11.12 -43.53
C ARG A 259 -13.91 -10.60 -44.56
N HIS A 260 -13.47 -10.17 -45.73
CA HIS A 260 -14.31 -10.15 -46.94
C HIS A 260 -13.97 -11.37 -47.82
N PRO A 261 -14.97 -12.11 -48.33
CA PRO A 261 -14.76 -13.16 -49.32
C PRO A 261 -14.62 -12.57 -50.73
N ALA A 262 -13.96 -13.31 -51.62
CA ALA A 262 -13.86 -12.97 -53.03
C ALA A 262 -15.12 -13.36 -53.82
N ALA A 263 -15.48 -12.50 -54.78
CA ALA A 263 -16.23 -12.81 -56.00
C ALA A 263 -15.81 -11.77 -57.05
#